data_AF-A0A918D1U6-F1
#
_entry.id   AF-A0A918D1U6-F1
#
_cell.length_a   1.000
_cell.length_b   1.000
_cell.length_c   1.000
_cell.angle_alpha   90.00
_cell.angle_beta   90.00
_cell.angle_gamma   90.00
#
_symmetry.space_group_name_H-M   'P 1'
#
loop_
_entity.id
_entity.type
_entity.pdbx_description
1 polymer ?
#
loop_
_entity_poly.entity_id
_entity_poly.type
_entity_poly.pdbx_seq_one_letter_code
_entity_poly.pdbx_strand_id
1 'polypeptide(L)'
;MPDHSQDDSADGESGVSLWLWSLLGVFAACMPCALLVVEKLGSALSLVPLILAVLAALAGYVVAVRVVVGEKFGQRSRRSRILVWLAAGGLFVGSVAVLFAFRPPPPPLARMSGARDVAVVGFAGHDGRQDKRVLTDVAADFAHAMAGRIPTATAVRSYADEVSLPLAELQGTHRSRLEGKTARFADESNAEIVVAGLVSTDPAGQTTLRPAVYVRADQIPDSPELVGWFLSGPILMARGWESARGRAELSAELTRRIGTLAEFVDALDTWRNGSPAEAARILKGLLGPKRQGGTDDFVPPDLVRLFHGHAAEDQALGETGPARQALLEEARADYLAISEDSPAGRRAALGLQGNAYRRALGPAHNCKPGTVRSGELAQISQALGALAKDRELTELGQLKATVNLAQVEQCRITAGLVTDDGTVERAVATVRAAPDTTGSAALHAFAESIAAIHAYGRGDLAAAIKHIRAAIAHGQDLVQRAVWHGLLASWSLARCDLETGRTAQQDALNQLAAAEQAGRASTKLRRQIEQAFAAELRQAEERCGAVR
;
A
#
# COMPACT_ATOMS: atom_id res chain seq x y z
N MET A 1 32.68 41.76 65.96
CA MET A 1 33.81 41.43 65.07
C MET A 1 34.82 40.61 65.85
N PRO A 2 35.35 39.49 65.34
CA PRO A 2 35.35 39.06 63.93
C PRO A 2 34.46 37.85 63.62
N ASP A 3 34.18 37.74 62.31
CA ASP A 3 33.63 36.64 61.51
C ASP A 3 34.65 35.51 61.26
N HIS A 4 34.14 34.41 60.66
CA HIS A 4 34.79 33.24 60.01
C HIS A 4 34.59 31.92 60.78
N SER A 5 34.16 30.81 60.19
CA SER A 5 33.64 30.47 58.85
C SER A 5 33.20 29.01 58.92
N GLN A 6 32.23 28.63 58.08
CA GLN A 6 31.82 27.26 57.81
C GLN A 6 33.01 26.36 57.47
N ASP A 7 32.94 25.09 57.87
CA ASP A 7 33.58 24.00 57.11
C ASP A 7 32.62 22.79 57.12
N ASP A 8 31.76 22.78 56.11
CA ASP A 8 30.95 21.63 55.70
C ASP A 8 31.80 20.71 54.81
N SER A 9 31.85 19.43 55.19
CA SER A 9 32.01 18.23 54.35
C SER A 9 32.79 18.32 53.02
N ALA A 10 34.06 17.89 53.01
CA ALA A 10 34.85 17.64 51.79
C ALA A 10 35.39 16.20 51.63
N ASP A 11 35.03 15.25 52.51
CA ASP A 11 35.55 13.86 52.44
C ASP A 11 34.58 12.83 51.80
N GLY A 12 33.34 13.24 51.50
CA GLY A 12 32.32 12.36 50.90
C GLY A 12 32.36 12.27 49.37
N GLU A 13 32.86 13.32 48.68
CA GLU A 13 32.79 13.42 47.21
C GLU A 13 34.02 12.81 46.50
N SER A 14 35.18 12.78 47.15
CA SER A 14 36.44 12.28 46.56
C SER A 14 36.43 10.76 46.32
N GLY A 15 35.75 9.99 47.19
CA GLY A 15 35.62 8.54 47.06
C GLY A 15 34.61 8.08 46.00
N VAL A 16 33.62 8.90 45.69
CA VAL A 16 32.59 8.62 44.67
C VAL A 16 33.10 8.98 43.27
N SER A 17 33.90 10.05 43.13
CA SER A 17 34.50 10.42 41.86
C SER A 17 35.55 9.38 41.39
N LEU A 18 36.48 8.95 42.26
CA LEU A 18 37.45 7.89 41.97
C LEU A 18 36.79 6.54 41.62
N TRP A 19 35.65 6.25 42.23
CA TRP A 19 34.81 5.07 41.95
C TRP A 19 34.21 5.10 40.55
N LEU A 20 33.70 6.25 40.12
CA LEU A 20 33.14 6.46 38.78
C LEU A 20 34.21 6.36 37.70
N TRP A 21 35.39 6.98 37.92
CA TRP A 21 36.51 7.00 36.98
C TRP A 21 37.12 5.61 36.74
N SER A 22 37.14 4.75 37.75
CA SER A 22 37.63 3.37 37.63
C SER A 22 36.69 2.50 36.77
N LEU A 23 35.38 2.66 36.95
CA LEU A 23 34.36 1.99 36.13
C LEU A 23 34.37 2.53 34.69
N LEU A 24 34.55 3.85 34.51
CA LEU A 24 34.71 4.48 33.20
C LEU A 24 35.98 4.02 32.48
N GLY A 25 37.10 3.83 33.19
CA GLY A 25 38.36 3.35 32.61
C GLY A 25 38.29 1.91 32.09
N VAL A 26 37.62 1.02 32.84
CA VAL A 26 37.35 -0.36 32.39
C VAL A 26 36.38 -0.36 31.20
N PHE A 27 35.37 0.51 31.23
CA PHE A 27 34.43 0.66 30.11
C PHE A 27 35.12 1.20 28.85
N ALA A 28 36.00 2.20 28.98
CA ALA A 28 36.75 2.81 27.89
C ALA A 28 37.78 1.86 27.26
N ALA A 29 38.32 0.90 28.00
CA ALA A 29 39.25 -0.10 27.48
C ALA A 29 38.54 -1.26 26.75
N CYS A 30 37.35 -1.68 27.21
CA CYS A 30 36.65 -2.83 26.65
C CYS A 30 35.68 -2.50 25.49
N MET A 31 35.09 -1.30 25.47
CA MET A 31 34.13 -0.88 24.42
C MET A 31 34.73 -0.76 23.01
N PRO A 32 35.94 -0.18 22.80
CA PRO A 32 36.49 -0.01 21.46
C PRO A 32 36.79 -1.34 20.78
N CYS A 33 37.26 -2.35 21.52
CA CYS A 33 37.54 -3.67 20.95
C CYS A 33 36.27 -4.43 20.57
N ALA A 34 35.19 -4.32 21.37
CA ALA A 34 33.90 -4.93 21.03
C ALA A 34 33.21 -4.20 19.85
N LEU A 35 33.30 -2.87 19.81
CA LEU A 35 32.79 -2.05 18.71
C LEU A 35 33.56 -2.29 17.40
N LEU A 36 34.89 -2.42 17.44
CA LEU A 36 35.71 -2.69 16.24
C LEU A 36 35.44 -4.08 15.61
N VAL A 37 35.16 -5.09 16.43
CA VAL A 37 34.76 -6.42 15.93
C VAL A 37 33.37 -6.37 15.29
N VAL A 38 32.45 -5.57 15.84
CA VAL A 38 31.11 -5.39 15.27
C VAL A 38 31.12 -4.47 14.05
N GLU A 39 31.98 -3.46 13.99
CA GLU A 39 32.12 -2.57 12.82
C GLU A 39 32.66 -3.32 11.60
N LYS A 40 33.61 -4.25 11.79
CA LYS A 40 34.15 -5.07 10.69
C LYS A 40 33.30 -6.26 10.26
N LEU A 41 32.39 -6.74 11.10
CA LEU A 41 31.54 -7.92 10.81
C LEU A 41 30.04 -7.61 10.71
N GLY A 42 29.62 -6.40 11.08
CA GLY A 42 28.22 -6.03 11.29
C GLY A 42 27.36 -5.99 10.05
N SER A 43 27.95 -5.87 8.86
CA SER A 43 27.23 -5.93 7.59
C SER A 43 26.96 -7.35 7.08
N ALA A 44 27.62 -8.39 7.64
CA ALA A 44 27.58 -9.75 7.11
C ALA A 44 27.00 -10.82 8.07
N LEU A 45 26.76 -10.47 9.35
CA LEU A 45 26.28 -11.44 10.34
C LEU A 45 24.75 -11.48 10.43
N SER A 46 24.19 -12.67 10.22
CA SER A 46 22.77 -12.95 10.49
C SER A 46 22.42 -12.79 11.98
N LEU A 47 21.12 -12.80 12.31
CA LEU A 47 20.62 -12.50 13.66
C LEU A 47 21.16 -13.45 14.74
N VAL A 48 21.43 -14.71 14.37
CA VAL A 48 21.92 -15.76 15.27
C VAL A 48 23.37 -15.55 15.75
N PRO A 49 24.38 -15.37 14.88
CA PRO A 49 25.76 -15.12 15.33
C PRO A 49 25.93 -13.77 16.04
N LEU A 50 25.07 -12.78 15.77
CA LEU A 50 25.02 -11.55 16.56
C LEU A 50 24.59 -11.84 18.01
N ILE A 51 23.52 -12.61 18.20
CA ILE A 51 23.06 -13.02 19.54
C ILE A 51 24.18 -13.78 20.26
N LEU A 52 24.87 -14.69 19.57
CA LEU A 52 26.00 -15.42 20.14
C LEU A 52 27.16 -14.49 20.53
N ALA A 53 27.48 -13.48 19.71
CA ALA A 53 28.50 -12.48 20.03
C ALA A 53 28.12 -11.63 21.24
N VAL A 54 26.85 -11.21 21.35
CA VAL A 54 26.33 -10.45 22.50
C VAL A 54 26.37 -11.32 23.77
N LEU A 55 26.00 -12.61 23.67
CA LEU A 55 26.07 -13.54 24.80
C LEU A 55 27.51 -13.83 25.23
N ALA A 56 28.44 -13.97 24.28
CA ALA A 56 29.86 -14.13 24.58
C ALA A 56 30.44 -12.87 25.24
N ALA A 57 30.07 -11.69 24.75
CA ALA A 57 30.44 -10.41 25.35
C ALA A 57 29.86 -10.26 26.78
N LEU A 58 28.60 -10.67 27.00
CA LEU A 58 27.96 -10.69 28.31
C LEU A 58 28.70 -11.61 29.27
N ALA A 59 29.05 -12.83 28.83
CA ALA A 59 29.79 -13.78 29.65
C ALA A 59 31.17 -13.22 30.05
N GLY A 60 31.91 -12.64 29.10
CA GLY A 60 33.20 -11.99 29.36
C GLY A 60 33.06 -10.78 30.31
N TYR A 61 32.03 -9.96 30.11
CA TYR A 61 31.74 -8.80 30.95
C TYR A 61 31.39 -9.20 32.39
N VAL A 62 30.54 -10.22 32.58
CA VAL A 62 30.18 -10.75 33.90
C VAL A 62 31.40 -11.28 34.64
N VAL A 63 32.32 -11.98 33.95
CA VAL A 63 33.57 -12.46 34.55
C VAL A 63 34.46 -11.28 34.98
N ALA A 64 34.64 -10.27 34.12
CA ALA A 64 35.43 -9.08 34.44
C ALA A 64 34.86 -8.30 35.64
N VAL A 65 33.55 -8.07 35.67
CA VAL A 65 32.88 -7.40 36.80
C VAL A 65 33.02 -8.21 38.09
N ARG A 66 32.92 -9.55 38.01
CA ARG A 66 33.09 -10.43 39.18
C ARG A 66 34.49 -10.35 39.77
N VAL A 67 35.53 -10.28 38.94
CA VAL A 67 36.93 -10.10 39.38
C VAL A 67 37.10 -8.74 40.07
N VAL A 68 36.63 -7.66 39.46
CA VAL A 68 36.72 -6.30 40.04
C VAL A 68 35.95 -6.18 41.35
N VAL A 69 34.76 -6.77 41.44
CA VAL A 69 33.96 -6.81 42.68
C VAL A 69 34.66 -7.62 43.78
N GLY A 70 35.31 -8.73 43.41
CA GLY A 70 36.07 -9.57 44.34
C GLY A 70 37.30 -8.85 44.90
N GLU A 71 38.12 -8.26 44.02
CA GLU A 71 39.39 -7.62 44.38
C GLU A 71 39.22 -6.28 45.09
N LYS A 72 38.33 -5.40 44.58
CA LYS A 72 38.22 -4.02 45.09
C LYS A 72 37.05 -3.80 46.04
N PHE A 73 36.06 -4.69 46.04
CA PHE A 73 34.81 -4.51 46.79
C PHE A 73 34.46 -5.69 47.71
N GLY A 74 35.34 -6.70 47.83
CA GLY A 74 35.10 -7.90 48.64
C GLY A 74 34.83 -7.59 50.13
N GLN A 75 35.53 -6.59 50.68
CA GLN A 75 35.36 -6.14 52.07
C GLN A 75 34.30 -5.04 52.27
N ARG A 76 33.65 -4.55 51.20
CA ARG A 76 32.63 -3.49 51.30
C ARG A 76 31.22 -4.05 51.58
N SER A 77 30.34 -3.16 52.06
CA SER A 77 28.95 -3.49 52.40
C SER A 77 28.19 -4.14 51.22
N ARG A 78 27.20 -4.99 51.52
CA ARG A 78 26.37 -5.67 50.52
C ARG A 78 25.66 -4.69 49.57
N ARG A 79 25.27 -3.51 50.08
CA ARG A 79 24.64 -2.44 49.29
C ARG A 79 25.58 -1.88 48.23
N SER A 80 26.86 -1.65 48.56
CA SER A 80 27.86 -1.15 47.61
C SER A 80 28.15 -2.15 46.50
N ARG A 81 28.18 -3.45 46.81
CA ARG A 81 28.35 -4.52 45.82
C ARG A 81 27.17 -4.59 44.85
N ILE A 82 25.94 -4.44 45.34
CA ILE A 82 24.74 -4.42 44.50
C ILE A 82 24.75 -3.19 43.56
N LEU A 83 25.14 -2.02 44.06
CA LEU A 83 25.21 -0.81 43.23
C LEU A 83 26.22 -0.93 42.08
N VAL A 84 27.36 -1.58 42.30
CA VAL A 84 28.34 -1.87 41.23
C VAL A 84 27.75 -2.81 40.18
N TRP A 85 27.03 -3.84 40.60
CA TRP A 85 26.34 -4.74 39.66
C TRP A 85 25.24 -4.05 38.86
N LEU A 86 24.48 -3.15 39.49
CA LEU A 86 23.45 -2.36 38.80
C LEU A 86 24.05 -1.36 37.82
N ALA A 87 25.11 -0.64 38.21
CA ALA A 87 25.81 0.29 37.33
C ALA A 87 26.47 -0.44 36.14
N ALA A 88 27.10 -1.59 36.38
CA ALA A 88 27.69 -2.42 35.33
C ALA A 88 26.60 -3.00 34.40
N GLY A 89 25.48 -3.47 34.94
CA GLY A 89 24.34 -3.92 34.15
C GLY A 89 23.76 -2.81 33.28
N GLY A 90 23.57 -1.60 33.85
CA GLY A 90 23.10 -0.42 33.12
C GLY A 90 24.06 -0.01 31.99
N LEU A 91 25.36 -0.03 32.25
CA LEU A 91 26.39 0.24 31.24
C LEU A 91 26.38 -0.79 30.11
N PHE A 92 26.26 -2.08 30.42
CA PHE A 92 26.18 -3.12 29.39
C PHE A 92 24.92 -2.99 28.53
N VAL A 93 23.76 -2.77 29.16
CA VAL A 93 22.49 -2.54 28.44
C VAL A 93 22.57 -1.28 27.59
N GLY A 94 23.16 -0.19 28.11
CA GLY A 94 23.42 1.03 27.36
C GLY A 94 24.31 0.80 26.14
N SER A 95 25.39 0.03 26.27
CA SER A 95 26.27 -0.36 25.15
C SER A 95 25.52 -1.15 24.09
N VAL A 96 24.72 -2.14 24.49
CA VAL A 96 23.92 -2.94 23.56
C VAL A 96 22.89 -2.05 22.86
N ALA A 97 22.22 -1.14 23.58
CA ALA A 97 21.27 -0.20 22.99
C ALA A 97 21.95 0.73 21.96
N VAL A 98 23.13 1.27 22.26
CA VAL A 98 23.95 2.07 21.33
C VAL A 98 24.33 1.23 20.11
N LEU A 99 24.72 -0.04 20.28
CA LEU A 99 25.06 -0.95 19.19
C LEU A 99 23.88 -1.19 18.23
N PHE A 100 22.67 -1.31 18.76
CA PHE A 100 21.46 -1.45 17.95
C PHE A 100 21.01 -0.13 17.32
N ALA A 101 21.20 1.00 17.99
CA ALA A 101 20.84 2.33 17.50
C ALA A 101 21.78 2.86 16.41
N PHE A 102 23.08 2.56 16.50
CA PHE A 102 24.12 3.01 15.55
C PHE A 102 24.50 1.95 14.52
N ARG A 103 23.66 0.93 14.31
CA ARG A 103 23.83 0.06 13.15
C ARG A 103 23.83 0.94 11.89
N PRO A 104 24.87 0.88 11.04
CA PRO A 104 24.82 1.56 9.77
C PRO A 104 23.55 1.07 9.05
N PRO A 105 22.74 1.98 8.48
CA PRO A 105 21.56 1.56 7.74
C PRO A 105 22.00 0.54 6.69
N PRO A 106 21.18 -0.49 6.41
CA PRO A 106 21.47 -1.41 5.31
C PRO A 106 21.79 -0.58 4.05
N PRO A 107 22.73 -1.03 3.19
CA PRO A 107 23.07 -0.30 1.99
C PRO A 107 21.78 0.03 1.22
N PRO A 108 21.63 1.27 0.70
CA PRO A 108 20.41 1.67 0.02
C PRO A 108 20.12 0.69 -1.11
N LEU A 109 18.87 0.23 -1.19
CA LEU A 109 18.44 -0.65 -2.28
C LEU A 109 18.71 0.07 -3.59
N ALA A 110 19.37 -0.64 -4.50
CA ALA A 110 19.63 -0.06 -5.80
C ALA A 110 18.31 0.03 -6.57
N ARG A 111 17.95 1.27 -6.93
CA ARG A 111 16.67 1.61 -7.55
C ARG A 111 16.57 1.07 -8.97
N MET A 112 15.39 0.65 -9.35
CA MET A 112 15.04 0.36 -10.73
C MET A 112 14.70 1.68 -11.44
N SER A 113 15.29 1.89 -12.61
CA SER A 113 15.30 3.18 -13.32
C SER A 113 14.36 3.22 -14.53
N GLY A 114 13.50 2.22 -14.69
CA GLY A 114 12.73 1.97 -15.88
C GLY A 114 11.22 2.17 -15.70
N ALA A 115 10.46 2.03 -16.78
CA ALA A 115 9.02 1.82 -16.74
C ALA A 115 8.74 0.30 -16.78
N ARG A 116 7.70 -0.22 -16.11
CA ARG A 116 7.39 -1.68 -16.12
C ARG A 116 8.42 -2.53 -15.35
N ASP A 117 8.90 -1.99 -14.22
CA ASP A 117 9.96 -2.58 -13.41
C ASP A 117 9.43 -3.72 -12.49
N VAL A 118 10.00 -4.92 -12.66
CA VAL A 118 9.61 -6.12 -11.90
C VAL A 118 10.72 -6.55 -10.93
N ALA A 119 10.42 -6.57 -9.64
CA ALA A 119 11.33 -7.04 -8.60
C ALA A 119 11.00 -8.48 -8.18
N VAL A 120 12.00 -9.36 -8.16
CA VAL A 120 11.89 -10.70 -7.57
C VAL A 120 12.49 -10.70 -6.17
N VAL A 121 11.67 -10.81 -5.13
CA VAL A 121 12.11 -10.76 -3.72
C VAL A 121 12.39 -12.14 -3.11
N GLY A 122 12.18 -13.20 -3.90
CA GLY A 122 12.57 -14.56 -3.55
C GLY A 122 11.43 -15.52 -3.22
N PHE A 123 11.82 -16.74 -2.90
CA PHE A 123 10.93 -17.82 -2.47
C PHE A 123 11.22 -18.18 -1.01
N ALA A 124 10.19 -18.44 -0.22
CA ALA A 124 10.35 -18.86 1.17
C ALA A 124 9.68 -20.21 1.43
N GLY A 125 10.26 -21.01 2.32
CA GLY A 125 9.59 -22.19 2.87
C GLY A 125 8.60 -21.81 3.96
N HIS A 126 7.40 -22.37 3.93
CA HIS A 126 6.39 -22.18 4.98
C HIS A 126 6.90 -22.66 6.36
N ASP A 127 7.60 -23.80 6.37
CA ASP A 127 8.09 -24.45 7.60
C ASP A 127 9.57 -24.15 7.91
N GLY A 128 10.22 -23.31 7.09
CA GLY A 128 11.66 -23.04 7.19
C GLY A 128 12.57 -24.26 6.96
N ARG A 129 12.02 -25.37 6.47
CA ARG A 129 12.74 -26.64 6.23
C ARG A 129 13.58 -26.63 4.96
N GLN A 130 13.23 -25.78 4.00
CA GLN A 130 13.88 -25.68 2.71
C GLN A 130 15.17 -24.84 2.80
N ASP A 131 16.23 -25.28 2.12
CA ASP A 131 17.51 -24.56 2.09
C ASP A 131 17.34 -23.18 1.46
N LYS A 132 17.60 -22.14 2.27
CA LYS A 132 17.50 -20.74 1.87
C LYS A 132 18.40 -20.41 0.68
N ARG A 133 19.61 -20.98 0.60
CA ARG A 133 20.54 -20.71 -0.52
C ARG A 133 19.95 -21.18 -1.83
N VAL A 134 19.40 -22.39 -1.84
CA VAL A 134 18.78 -22.98 -3.03
C VAL A 134 17.54 -22.19 -3.45
N LEU A 135 16.73 -21.73 -2.50
CA LEU A 135 15.57 -20.87 -2.79
C LEU A 135 15.98 -19.53 -3.41
N THR A 136 17.06 -18.93 -2.93
CA THR A 136 17.60 -17.71 -3.52
C THR A 136 18.16 -17.95 -4.92
N ASP A 137 18.93 -19.01 -5.15
CA ASP A 137 19.48 -19.34 -6.46
C ASP A 137 18.36 -19.52 -7.51
N VAL A 138 17.31 -20.26 -7.16
CA VAL A 138 16.15 -20.44 -8.05
C VAL A 138 15.43 -19.12 -8.33
N ALA A 139 15.33 -18.22 -7.36
CA ALA A 139 14.75 -16.90 -7.56
C ALA A 139 15.62 -16.01 -8.46
N ALA A 140 16.94 -16.08 -8.33
CA ALA A 140 17.88 -15.35 -9.19
C ALA A 140 17.84 -15.86 -10.64
N ASP A 141 17.86 -17.19 -10.84
CA ASP A 141 17.71 -17.82 -12.15
C ASP A 141 16.37 -17.45 -12.79
N PHE A 142 15.29 -17.44 -12.01
CA PHE A 142 13.98 -17.02 -12.48
C PHE A 142 13.94 -15.55 -12.89
N ALA A 143 14.53 -14.65 -12.11
CA ALA A 143 14.65 -13.23 -12.47
C ALA A 143 15.44 -13.04 -13.77
N HIS A 144 16.53 -13.80 -13.95
CA HIS A 144 17.32 -13.79 -15.17
C HIS A 144 16.52 -14.29 -16.39
N ALA A 145 15.75 -15.37 -16.23
CA ALA A 145 14.87 -15.89 -17.28
C ALA A 145 13.75 -14.89 -17.65
N MET A 146 13.20 -14.17 -16.67
CA MET A 146 12.20 -13.12 -16.89
C MET A 146 12.77 -11.93 -17.65
N ALA A 147 13.99 -11.50 -17.37
CA ALA A 147 14.63 -10.37 -18.06
C ALA A 147 14.68 -10.56 -19.59
N GLY A 148 14.83 -11.79 -20.07
CA GLY A 148 14.84 -12.11 -21.50
C GLY A 148 13.46 -12.36 -22.14
N ARG A 149 12.37 -12.33 -21.35
CA ARG A 149 11.03 -12.79 -21.79
C ARG A 149 9.88 -11.83 -21.51
N ILE A 150 10.12 -10.75 -20.78
CA ILE A 150 9.19 -9.63 -20.68
C ILE A 150 9.73 -8.54 -21.62
N PRO A 151 9.43 -8.60 -22.93
CA PRO A 151 10.01 -7.68 -23.93
C PRO A 151 9.67 -6.21 -23.66
N THR A 152 8.71 -5.97 -22.78
CA THR A 152 8.20 -4.68 -22.35
C THR A 152 8.77 -4.19 -21.01
N ALA A 153 9.41 -5.03 -20.20
CA ALA A 153 9.98 -4.61 -18.93
C ALA A 153 11.28 -3.83 -19.18
N THR A 154 11.37 -2.61 -18.67
CA THR A 154 12.60 -1.82 -18.80
C THR A 154 13.70 -2.38 -17.88
N ALA A 155 13.34 -2.98 -16.74
CA ALA A 155 14.23 -3.78 -15.91
C ALA A 155 13.50 -4.91 -15.15
N VAL A 156 14.17 -6.06 -15.05
CA VAL A 156 13.82 -7.14 -14.12
C VAL A 156 15.02 -7.37 -13.21
N ARG A 157 14.81 -7.40 -11.89
CA ARG A 157 15.90 -7.57 -10.93
C ARG A 157 15.55 -8.54 -9.81
N SER A 158 16.52 -9.39 -9.44
CA SER A 158 16.46 -10.16 -8.21
C SER A 158 16.95 -9.34 -7.03
N TYR A 159 16.17 -9.34 -5.96
CA TYR A 159 16.49 -8.82 -4.63
C TYR A 159 16.48 -9.94 -3.58
N ALA A 160 16.45 -11.21 -3.99
CA ALA A 160 16.33 -12.35 -3.08
C ALA A 160 17.49 -12.46 -2.06
N ASP A 161 18.69 -11.97 -2.42
CA ASP A 161 19.85 -11.87 -1.53
C ASP A 161 19.90 -10.56 -0.72
N GLU A 162 19.16 -9.54 -1.15
CA GLU A 162 19.23 -8.18 -0.60
C GLU A 162 18.12 -7.91 0.42
N VAL A 163 16.94 -8.54 0.25
CA VAL A 163 15.72 -8.26 1.04
C VAL A 163 15.10 -9.53 1.58
N SER A 164 14.60 -9.46 2.82
CA SER A 164 13.82 -10.53 3.43
C SER A 164 12.43 -10.03 3.82
N LEU A 165 11.45 -10.35 2.98
CA LEU A 165 10.03 -10.16 3.30
C LEU A 165 9.49 -11.35 4.11
N PRO A 166 8.49 -11.14 5.00
CA PRO A 166 7.88 -12.22 5.77
C PRO A 166 6.90 -13.05 4.91
N LEU A 167 7.41 -13.69 3.85
CA LEU A 167 6.62 -14.38 2.83
C LEU A 167 5.78 -15.55 3.38
N ALA A 168 6.08 -16.07 4.57
CA ALA A 168 5.23 -17.06 5.23
C ALA A 168 3.81 -16.53 5.52
N GLU A 169 3.64 -15.21 5.68
CA GLU A 169 2.34 -14.57 5.87
C GLU A 169 1.47 -14.61 4.61
N LEU A 170 2.01 -14.97 3.43
CA LEU A 170 1.24 -15.13 2.20
C LEU A 170 0.08 -16.14 2.32
N GLN A 171 0.16 -17.12 3.23
CA GLN A 171 -0.93 -18.05 3.51
C GLN A 171 -1.82 -17.64 4.69
N GLY A 172 -1.43 -16.63 5.45
CA GLY A 172 -2.19 -16.15 6.62
C GLY A 172 -3.38 -15.28 6.24
N THR A 173 -4.37 -15.21 7.13
CA THR A 173 -5.50 -14.26 7.09
C THR A 173 -5.08 -12.84 7.51
N HIS A 174 -3.98 -12.72 8.26
CA HIS A 174 -3.41 -11.43 8.68
C HIS A 174 -2.07 -11.20 7.99
N ARG A 175 -2.03 -10.22 7.06
CA ARG A 175 -0.85 -9.93 6.22
C ARG A 175 -0.34 -8.50 6.37
N SER A 176 -0.78 -7.74 7.37
CA SER A 176 -0.46 -6.31 7.51
C SER A 176 1.05 -6.03 7.57
N ARG A 177 1.82 -6.92 8.22
CA ARG A 177 3.29 -6.78 8.27
C ARG A 177 3.92 -7.06 6.92
N LEU A 178 3.50 -8.11 6.21
CA LEU A 178 3.93 -8.38 4.84
C LEU A 178 3.59 -7.22 3.90
N GLU A 179 2.34 -6.74 3.91
CA GLU A 179 1.90 -5.64 3.05
C GLU A 179 2.67 -4.35 3.33
N GLY A 180 2.80 -3.94 4.59
CA GLY A 180 3.54 -2.73 4.95
C GLY A 180 5.03 -2.79 4.59
N LYS A 181 5.67 -3.96 4.73
CA LYS A 181 7.07 -4.15 4.30
C LYS A 181 7.21 -4.19 2.78
N THR A 182 6.25 -4.81 2.08
CA THR A 182 6.27 -4.91 0.62
C THR A 182 6.05 -3.54 -0.02
N ALA A 183 5.10 -2.75 0.49
CA ALA A 183 4.85 -1.38 0.03
C ALA A 183 6.10 -0.51 0.17
N ARG A 184 6.74 -0.52 1.35
CA ARG A 184 8.00 0.21 1.57
C ARG A 184 9.11 -0.25 0.63
N PHE A 185 9.26 -1.56 0.44
CA PHE A 185 10.23 -2.11 -0.50
C PHE A 185 9.97 -1.60 -1.92
N ALA A 186 8.72 -1.68 -2.39
CA ALA A 186 8.35 -1.26 -3.74
C ALA A 186 8.55 0.26 -3.96
N ASP A 187 8.38 1.07 -2.91
CA ASP A 187 8.67 2.51 -2.92
C ASP A 187 10.20 2.78 -2.96
N GLU A 188 10.97 2.05 -2.15
CA GLU A 188 12.44 2.18 -2.08
C GLU A 188 13.13 1.70 -3.37
N SER A 189 12.69 0.58 -3.94
CA SER A 189 13.25 -0.04 -5.14
C SER A 189 12.68 0.54 -6.44
N ASN A 190 11.57 1.28 -6.36
CA ASN A 190 10.74 1.68 -7.49
C ASN A 190 10.14 0.51 -8.28
N ALA A 191 9.90 -0.64 -7.65
CA ALA A 191 9.28 -1.78 -8.32
C ALA A 191 7.77 -1.53 -8.53
N GLU A 192 7.30 -1.68 -9.76
CA GLU A 192 5.87 -1.60 -10.09
C GLU A 192 5.15 -2.89 -9.69
N ILE A 193 5.84 -4.01 -9.89
CA ILE A 193 5.37 -5.35 -9.54
C ILE A 193 6.44 -6.05 -8.70
N VAL A 194 6.01 -6.71 -7.63
CA VAL A 194 6.89 -7.56 -6.82
C VAL A 194 6.45 -9.01 -6.97
N VAL A 195 7.39 -9.88 -7.32
CA VAL A 195 7.17 -11.31 -7.52
C VAL A 195 7.86 -12.08 -6.40
N ALA A 196 7.11 -13.01 -5.81
CA ALA A 196 7.58 -13.89 -4.77
C ALA A 196 6.98 -15.28 -4.91
N GLY A 197 7.19 -16.13 -3.91
CA GLY A 197 6.43 -17.35 -3.76
C GLY A 197 6.69 -18.07 -2.45
N LEU A 198 5.79 -18.99 -2.14
CA LEU A 198 5.79 -19.76 -0.92
C LEU A 198 5.85 -21.24 -1.24
N VAL A 199 6.87 -21.91 -0.70
CA VAL A 199 7.05 -23.35 -0.79
C VAL A 199 6.37 -24.00 0.41
N SER A 200 5.47 -24.93 0.17
CA SER A 200 4.78 -25.71 1.20
C SER A 200 4.91 -27.20 0.92
N THR A 201 5.01 -27.99 1.98
CA THR A 201 4.98 -29.45 1.90
C THR A 201 3.74 -29.94 2.62
N ASP A 202 2.89 -30.68 1.93
CA ASP A 202 1.67 -31.22 2.53
C ASP A 202 1.96 -32.43 3.45
N PRO A 203 0.98 -32.92 4.23
CA PRO A 203 1.17 -34.08 5.09
C PRO A 203 1.52 -35.39 4.37
N ALA A 204 1.24 -35.48 3.07
CA ALA A 204 1.62 -36.62 2.23
C ALA A 204 3.08 -36.51 1.72
N GLY A 205 3.79 -35.43 2.05
CA GLY A 205 5.15 -35.17 1.62
C GLY A 205 5.26 -34.49 0.25
N GLN A 206 4.13 -34.14 -0.38
CA GLN A 206 4.13 -33.44 -1.67
C GLN A 206 4.55 -31.99 -1.47
N THR A 207 5.65 -31.60 -2.11
CA THR A 207 6.12 -30.21 -2.11
C THR A 207 5.47 -29.43 -3.25
N THR A 208 5.08 -28.19 -2.97
CA THR A 208 4.50 -27.26 -3.94
C THR A 208 5.14 -25.88 -3.80
N LEU A 209 5.34 -25.18 -4.92
CA LEU A 209 5.62 -23.74 -4.93
C LEU A 209 4.34 -23.01 -5.30
N ARG A 210 3.91 -22.04 -4.49
CA ARG A 210 2.83 -21.11 -4.83
C ARG A 210 3.44 -19.76 -5.17
N PRO A 211 3.54 -19.40 -6.46
CA PRO A 211 3.95 -18.06 -6.85
C PRO A 211 2.98 -17.00 -6.33
N ALA A 212 3.48 -15.78 -6.17
CA ALA A 212 2.71 -14.65 -5.73
C ALA A 212 3.13 -13.38 -6.47
N VAL A 213 2.16 -12.52 -6.77
CA VAL A 213 2.36 -11.22 -7.41
C VAL A 213 1.80 -10.14 -6.50
N TYR A 214 2.60 -9.14 -6.21
CA TYR A 214 2.17 -7.91 -5.56
C TYR A 214 2.05 -6.80 -6.60
N VAL A 215 0.91 -6.12 -6.59
CA VAL A 215 0.67 -4.91 -7.41
C VAL A 215 0.82 -3.68 -6.53
N ARG A 216 1.70 -2.74 -6.92
CA ARG A 216 1.91 -1.46 -6.22
C ARG A 216 0.72 -0.50 -6.45
N ALA A 217 0.49 0.39 -5.49
CA ALA A 217 -0.70 1.26 -5.48
C ALA A 217 -0.78 2.28 -6.62
N ASP A 218 0.35 2.79 -7.07
CA ASP A 218 0.41 3.76 -8.15
C ASP A 218 0.20 3.16 -9.54
N GLN A 219 0.15 1.83 -9.66
CA GLN A 219 -0.15 1.15 -10.92
C GLN A 219 -1.61 1.32 -11.31
N ILE A 220 -2.49 1.48 -10.31
CA ILE A 220 -3.92 1.63 -10.52
C ILE A 220 -4.44 2.72 -9.56
N PRO A 221 -4.10 4.00 -9.83
CA PRO A 221 -4.42 5.10 -8.92
C PRO A 221 -5.93 5.23 -8.64
N ASP A 222 -6.76 4.79 -9.59
CA ASP A 222 -8.22 4.89 -9.54
C ASP A 222 -8.89 3.68 -8.87
N SER A 223 -8.12 2.65 -8.51
CA SER A 223 -8.60 1.44 -7.84
C SER A 223 -7.59 0.89 -6.82
N PRO A 224 -7.27 1.65 -5.74
CA PRO A 224 -6.33 1.23 -4.71
C PRO A 224 -6.72 -0.08 -3.99
N GLU A 225 -7.97 -0.53 -4.11
CA GLU A 225 -8.45 -1.84 -3.66
C GLU A 225 -7.82 -3.03 -4.42
N LEU A 226 -7.25 -2.79 -5.61
CA LEU A 226 -6.56 -3.81 -6.41
C LEU A 226 -5.11 -4.04 -5.97
N VAL A 227 -4.64 -3.28 -4.99
CA VAL A 227 -3.26 -3.31 -4.49
C VAL A 227 -3.04 -4.48 -3.55
N GLY A 228 -1.83 -5.04 -3.56
CA GLY A 228 -1.46 -6.10 -2.64
C GLY A 228 -1.13 -7.42 -3.32
N TRP A 229 -1.02 -8.47 -2.49
CA TRP A 229 -0.56 -9.78 -2.90
C TRP A 229 -1.68 -10.68 -3.43
N PHE A 230 -1.44 -11.28 -4.59
CA PHE A 230 -2.25 -12.30 -5.21
C PHE A 230 -1.47 -13.61 -5.33
N LEU A 231 -2.12 -14.71 -4.97
CA LEU A 231 -1.53 -16.04 -5.04
C LEU A 231 -1.91 -16.72 -6.34
N SER A 232 -0.93 -17.30 -7.02
CA SER A 232 -1.12 -18.13 -8.19
C SER A 232 -1.45 -19.58 -7.80
N GLY A 233 -1.85 -20.38 -8.80
CA GLY A 233 -2.03 -21.83 -8.63
C GLY A 233 -0.73 -22.52 -8.22
N PRO A 234 -0.79 -23.58 -7.37
CA PRO A 234 0.40 -24.29 -6.92
C PRO A 234 1.11 -25.00 -8.08
N ILE A 235 2.43 -24.94 -8.10
CA ILE A 235 3.30 -25.73 -8.96
C ILE A 235 3.72 -26.96 -8.17
N LEU A 236 3.29 -28.14 -8.62
CA LEU A 236 3.68 -29.41 -8.03
C LEU A 236 5.16 -29.69 -8.31
N MET A 237 5.89 -30.08 -7.26
CA MET A 237 7.28 -30.50 -7.38
C MET A 237 7.41 -31.99 -7.18
N ALA A 238 7.26 -32.76 -8.27
CA ALA A 238 7.24 -34.22 -8.22
C ALA A 238 8.52 -34.86 -7.64
N ARG A 239 9.69 -34.22 -7.84
CA ARG A 239 11.00 -34.76 -7.43
C ARG A 239 11.64 -34.02 -6.24
N GLY A 240 10.87 -33.19 -5.54
CA GLY A 240 11.33 -32.40 -4.39
C GLY A 240 12.35 -31.29 -4.73
N TRP A 241 12.62 -30.42 -3.74
CA TRP A 241 13.47 -29.22 -3.90
C TRP A 241 14.98 -29.52 -3.98
N GLU A 242 15.40 -30.63 -3.39
CA GLU A 242 16.82 -30.99 -3.24
C GLU A 242 17.45 -31.52 -4.54
N SER A 243 16.64 -32.04 -5.47
CA SER A 243 17.15 -32.60 -6.72
C SER A 243 17.37 -31.52 -7.80
N ALA A 244 18.53 -31.56 -8.47
CA ALA A 244 18.83 -30.64 -9.59
C ALA A 244 17.80 -30.75 -10.72
N ARG A 245 17.29 -31.97 -10.97
CA ARG A 245 16.24 -32.22 -11.96
C ARG A 245 14.89 -31.61 -11.55
N GLY A 246 14.50 -31.72 -10.28
CA GLY A 246 13.30 -31.07 -9.75
C GLY A 246 13.38 -29.54 -9.81
N ARG A 247 14.56 -28.96 -9.56
CA ARG A 247 14.81 -27.53 -9.76
C ARG A 247 14.70 -27.10 -11.22
N ALA A 248 15.27 -27.87 -12.15
CA ALA A 248 15.15 -27.58 -13.58
C ALA A 248 13.70 -27.67 -14.08
N GLU A 249 12.93 -28.67 -13.62
CA GLU A 249 11.51 -28.82 -13.92
C GLU A 249 10.70 -27.63 -13.38
N LEU A 250 10.97 -27.20 -12.14
CA LEU A 250 10.35 -26.02 -11.54
C LEU A 250 10.69 -24.74 -12.30
N SER A 251 11.96 -24.51 -12.61
CA SER A 251 12.40 -23.33 -13.35
C SER A 251 11.77 -23.31 -14.74
N ALA A 252 11.67 -24.46 -15.42
CA ALA A 252 10.99 -24.56 -16.72
C ALA A 252 9.50 -24.21 -16.62
N GLU A 253 8.83 -24.69 -15.56
CA GLU A 253 7.41 -24.42 -15.34
C GLU A 253 7.14 -22.96 -14.97
N LEU A 254 7.92 -22.38 -14.04
CA LEU A 254 7.91 -20.94 -13.76
C LEU A 254 8.13 -20.13 -15.04
N THR A 255 9.11 -20.55 -15.85
CA THR A 255 9.48 -19.90 -17.10
C THR A 255 8.39 -19.99 -18.18
N ARG A 256 7.64 -21.09 -18.23
CA ARG A 256 6.46 -21.27 -19.09
C ARG A 256 5.35 -20.28 -18.71
N ARG A 257 5.17 -20.01 -17.42
CA ARG A 257 4.13 -19.13 -16.88
C ARG A 257 4.44 -17.62 -17.01
N ILE A 258 5.69 -17.23 -17.31
CA ILE A 258 6.10 -15.81 -17.47
C ILE A 258 5.25 -15.05 -18.50
N GLY A 259 4.84 -15.71 -19.59
CA GLY A 259 4.10 -15.03 -20.68
C GLY A 259 2.82 -14.34 -20.21
N THR A 260 2.05 -14.99 -19.33
CA THR A 260 0.83 -14.38 -18.77
C THR A 260 1.13 -13.21 -17.84
N LEU A 261 2.25 -13.25 -17.12
CA LEU A 261 2.68 -12.13 -16.29
C LEU A 261 3.10 -10.94 -17.15
N ALA A 262 3.85 -11.18 -18.24
CA ALA A 262 4.29 -10.12 -19.14
C ALA A 262 3.11 -9.35 -19.76
N GLU A 263 2.13 -10.06 -20.31
CA GLU A 263 0.91 -9.47 -20.88
C GLU A 263 0.06 -8.76 -19.81
N PHE A 264 0.02 -9.29 -18.58
CA PHE A 264 -0.66 -8.64 -17.46
C PHE A 264 0.01 -7.31 -17.08
N VAL A 265 1.34 -7.27 -16.95
CA VAL A 265 2.08 -6.02 -16.68
C VAL A 265 1.90 -5.00 -17.80
N ASP A 266 1.90 -5.45 -19.06
CA ASP A 266 1.63 -4.58 -20.21
C ASP A 266 0.23 -3.97 -20.15
N ALA A 267 -0.78 -4.74 -19.71
CA ALA A 267 -2.12 -4.20 -19.48
C ALA A 267 -2.18 -3.16 -18.37
N LEU A 268 -1.47 -3.38 -17.24
CA LEU A 268 -1.42 -2.40 -16.15
C LEU A 268 -0.78 -1.09 -16.57
N ASP A 269 0.35 -1.17 -17.29
CA ASP A 269 1.01 0.02 -17.78
C ASP A 269 0.16 0.75 -18.84
N THR A 270 -0.46 0.01 -19.75
CA THR A 270 -1.41 0.57 -20.73
C THR A 270 -2.57 1.28 -20.04
N TRP A 271 -3.08 0.71 -18.96
CA TRP A 271 -4.15 1.32 -18.17
C TRP A 271 -3.67 2.59 -17.46
N ARG A 272 -2.52 2.51 -16.76
CA ARG A 272 -1.89 3.66 -16.08
C ARG A 272 -1.70 4.83 -17.05
N ASN A 273 -1.22 4.54 -18.26
CA ASN A 273 -1.00 5.51 -19.34
C ASN A 273 -2.29 6.00 -20.02
N GLY A 274 -3.47 5.69 -19.45
CA GLY A 274 -4.75 6.28 -19.79
C GLY A 274 -5.48 5.61 -20.96
N SER A 275 -5.15 4.36 -21.26
CA SER A 275 -5.84 3.57 -22.30
C SER A 275 -6.62 2.38 -21.70
N PRO A 276 -7.68 2.62 -20.90
CA PRO A 276 -8.43 1.54 -20.25
C PRO A 276 -9.07 0.56 -21.24
N ALA A 277 -9.49 1.03 -22.42
CA ALA A 277 -10.06 0.17 -23.46
C ALA A 277 -9.03 -0.82 -24.04
N GLU A 278 -7.79 -0.38 -24.22
CA GLU A 278 -6.71 -1.24 -24.71
C GLU A 278 -6.24 -2.20 -23.62
N ALA A 279 -6.13 -1.74 -22.38
CA ALA A 279 -5.86 -2.59 -21.23
C ALA A 279 -6.92 -3.69 -21.07
N ALA A 280 -8.20 -3.33 -21.17
CA ALA A 280 -9.31 -4.29 -21.16
C ALA A 280 -9.17 -5.30 -22.31
N ARG A 281 -8.82 -4.85 -23.53
CA ARG A 281 -8.58 -5.76 -24.66
C ARG A 281 -7.46 -6.76 -24.40
N ILE A 282 -6.34 -6.33 -23.81
CA ILE A 282 -5.20 -7.21 -23.44
C ILE A 282 -5.65 -8.22 -22.38
N LEU A 283 -6.29 -7.76 -21.30
CA LEU A 283 -6.79 -8.60 -20.21
C LEU A 283 -7.85 -9.60 -20.69
N LYS A 284 -8.72 -9.21 -21.63
CA LYS A 284 -9.68 -10.13 -22.26
C LYS A 284 -8.99 -11.21 -23.08
N GLY A 285 -7.88 -10.87 -23.73
CA GLY A 285 -7.02 -11.82 -24.43
C GLY A 285 -6.46 -12.90 -23.50
N LEU A 286 -6.09 -12.52 -22.27
CA LEU A 286 -5.66 -13.45 -21.21
C LEU A 286 -6.76 -14.44 -20.79
N LEU A 287 -8.04 -14.03 -20.86
CA LEU A 287 -9.20 -14.88 -20.53
C LEU A 287 -9.67 -15.81 -21.67
N GLY A 288 -9.02 -15.75 -22.84
CA GLY A 288 -9.48 -16.44 -24.04
C GLY A 288 -9.50 -17.98 -23.94
N PRO A 289 -10.37 -18.67 -24.71
CA PRO A 289 -10.59 -20.12 -24.62
C PRO A 289 -9.37 -20.99 -24.94
N LYS A 290 -8.38 -20.46 -25.67
CA LYS A 290 -7.09 -21.14 -25.89
C LYS A 290 -6.22 -21.24 -24.62
N ARG A 291 -6.55 -20.48 -23.57
CA ARG A 291 -5.86 -20.46 -22.27
C ARG A 291 -6.73 -20.97 -21.11
N GLN A 292 -8.05 -21.11 -21.31
CA GLN A 292 -9.00 -21.65 -20.32
C GLN A 292 -8.73 -23.10 -19.87
N GLY A 293 -7.77 -23.81 -20.48
CA GLY A 293 -7.32 -25.13 -20.02
C GLY A 293 -6.28 -25.10 -18.89
N GLY A 294 -5.76 -23.95 -18.48
CA GLY A 294 -4.68 -23.85 -17.50
C GLY A 294 -5.11 -23.24 -16.17
N THR A 295 -5.32 -24.08 -15.14
CA THR A 295 -5.13 -23.67 -13.73
C THR A 295 -3.67 -23.34 -13.40
N ASP A 296 -2.81 -23.42 -14.42
CA ASP A 296 -1.36 -23.43 -14.36
C ASP A 296 -0.72 -22.12 -14.85
N ASP A 297 -1.39 -20.99 -14.76
CA ASP A 297 -0.85 -19.69 -15.16
C ASP A 297 -0.27 -18.90 -13.96
N PHE A 298 0.66 -17.96 -14.24
CA PHE A 298 1.27 -17.13 -13.20
C PHE A 298 0.26 -16.12 -12.65
N VAL A 299 -0.63 -15.64 -13.51
CA VAL A 299 -1.71 -14.71 -13.18
C VAL A 299 -3.00 -15.50 -13.29
N PRO A 300 -3.65 -15.88 -12.17
CA PRO A 300 -4.82 -16.75 -12.23
C PRO A 300 -5.99 -16.05 -12.95
N PRO A 301 -6.89 -16.79 -13.61
CA PRO A 301 -8.02 -16.22 -14.34
C PRO A 301 -8.88 -15.28 -13.50
N ASP A 302 -9.10 -15.59 -12.22
CA ASP A 302 -9.86 -14.74 -11.31
C ASP A 302 -9.22 -13.37 -11.08
N LEU A 303 -7.88 -13.33 -11.03
CA LEU A 303 -7.14 -12.07 -10.95
C LEU A 303 -7.31 -11.27 -12.24
N VAL A 304 -7.20 -11.94 -13.39
CA VAL A 304 -7.40 -11.30 -14.70
C VAL A 304 -8.82 -10.74 -14.80
N ARG A 305 -9.85 -11.49 -14.37
CA ARG A 305 -11.25 -11.03 -14.34
C ARG A 305 -11.43 -9.82 -13.43
N LEU A 306 -10.81 -9.83 -12.25
CA LEU A 306 -10.91 -8.72 -11.31
C LEU A 306 -10.40 -7.42 -11.95
N PHE A 307 -9.25 -7.48 -12.63
CA PHE A 307 -8.64 -6.33 -13.28
C PHE A 307 -9.37 -5.93 -14.56
N HIS A 308 -9.79 -6.90 -15.37
CA HIS A 308 -10.59 -6.66 -16.58
C HIS A 308 -11.90 -5.94 -16.24
N GLY A 309 -12.58 -6.39 -15.18
CA GLY A 309 -13.80 -5.74 -14.70
C GLY A 309 -13.58 -4.27 -14.36
N HIS A 310 -12.52 -3.94 -13.61
CA HIS A 310 -12.24 -2.53 -13.27
C HIS A 310 -11.81 -1.69 -14.48
N ALA A 311 -11.02 -2.25 -15.40
CA ALA A 311 -10.66 -1.56 -16.64
C ALA A 311 -11.90 -1.25 -17.49
N ALA A 312 -12.87 -2.18 -17.56
CA ALA A 312 -14.14 -1.94 -18.23
C ALA A 312 -15.01 -0.88 -17.51
N GLU A 313 -15.01 -0.84 -16.17
CA GLU A 313 -15.69 0.22 -15.42
C GLU A 313 -15.06 1.60 -15.65
N ASP A 314 -13.74 1.67 -15.76
CA ASP A 314 -13.01 2.89 -16.05
C ASP A 314 -13.31 3.38 -17.47
N GLN A 315 -13.27 2.48 -18.46
CA GLN A 315 -13.72 2.79 -19.82
C GLN A 315 -15.18 3.29 -19.85
N ALA A 316 -16.05 2.72 -19.01
CA ALA A 316 -17.45 3.13 -18.92
C ALA A 316 -17.64 4.57 -18.42
N LEU A 317 -16.65 5.18 -17.76
CA LEU A 317 -16.71 6.60 -17.35
C LEU A 317 -16.62 7.55 -18.54
N GLY A 318 -15.91 7.17 -19.60
CA GLY A 318 -15.78 7.94 -20.83
C GLY A 318 -16.95 7.80 -21.80
N GLU A 319 -17.85 6.84 -21.55
CA GLU A 319 -18.94 6.45 -22.44
C GLU A 319 -20.32 6.89 -21.95
N THR A 320 -21.31 6.91 -22.85
CA THR A 320 -22.72 7.23 -22.51
C THR A 320 -23.70 6.25 -23.14
N GLY A 321 -24.92 6.17 -22.60
CA GLY A 321 -26.00 5.39 -23.20
C GLY A 321 -25.74 3.86 -23.24
N PRO A 322 -26.14 3.15 -24.32
CA PRO A 322 -26.03 1.70 -24.40
C PRO A 322 -24.59 1.16 -24.32
N ALA A 323 -23.60 1.87 -24.86
CA ALA A 323 -22.20 1.45 -24.83
C ALA A 323 -21.66 1.39 -23.39
N ARG A 324 -21.96 2.41 -22.58
CA ARG A 324 -21.67 2.41 -21.14
C ARG A 324 -22.33 1.24 -20.43
N GLN A 325 -23.60 0.97 -20.70
CA GLN A 325 -24.31 -0.13 -20.05
C GLN A 325 -23.69 -1.49 -20.41
N ALA A 326 -23.29 -1.68 -21.66
CA ALA A 326 -22.61 -2.90 -22.10
C ALA A 326 -21.31 -3.15 -21.33
N LEU A 327 -20.48 -2.11 -21.16
CA LEU A 327 -19.23 -2.19 -20.37
C LEU A 327 -19.50 -2.50 -18.90
N LEU A 328 -20.52 -1.90 -18.29
CA LEU A 328 -20.87 -2.19 -16.90
C LEU A 328 -21.42 -3.61 -16.70
N GLU A 329 -22.21 -4.14 -17.65
CA GLU A 329 -22.65 -5.54 -17.61
C GLU A 329 -21.49 -6.52 -17.85
N GLU A 330 -20.53 -6.16 -18.72
CA GLU A 330 -19.29 -6.93 -18.91
C GLU A 330 -18.47 -7.01 -17.62
N ALA A 331 -18.22 -5.86 -16.98
CA ALA A 331 -17.53 -5.82 -15.70
C ALA A 331 -18.25 -6.64 -14.61
N ARG A 332 -19.59 -6.53 -14.56
CA ARG A 332 -20.41 -7.33 -13.65
C ARG A 332 -20.26 -8.82 -13.90
N ALA A 333 -20.28 -9.25 -15.15
CA ALA A 333 -20.14 -10.66 -15.52
C ALA A 333 -18.79 -11.21 -15.07
N ASP A 334 -17.71 -10.43 -15.19
CA ASP A 334 -16.40 -10.85 -14.71
C ASP A 334 -16.32 -10.96 -13.19
N TYR A 335 -16.86 -10.00 -12.46
CA TYR A 335 -16.87 -10.10 -11.00
C TYR A 335 -17.70 -11.29 -10.50
N LEU A 336 -18.84 -11.58 -11.12
CA LEU A 336 -19.69 -12.73 -10.78
C LEU A 336 -19.05 -14.07 -11.15
N ALA A 337 -18.12 -14.09 -12.11
CA ALA A 337 -17.42 -15.30 -12.53
C ALA A 337 -16.21 -15.64 -11.63
N ILE A 338 -15.82 -14.75 -10.72
CA ILE A 338 -14.76 -15.00 -9.73
C ILE A 338 -15.34 -15.83 -8.58
N SER A 339 -14.68 -16.93 -8.24
CA SER A 339 -15.10 -17.77 -7.10
C SER A 339 -15.03 -17.01 -5.78
N GLU A 340 -16.01 -17.20 -4.90
CA GLU A 340 -16.00 -16.63 -3.55
C GLU A 340 -14.79 -17.10 -2.73
N ASP A 341 -14.35 -18.33 -2.94
CA ASP A 341 -13.18 -18.93 -2.27
C ASP A 341 -11.83 -18.45 -2.86
N SER A 342 -11.87 -17.66 -3.94
CA SER A 342 -10.68 -17.10 -4.57
C SER A 342 -10.07 -15.99 -3.73
N PRO A 343 -8.74 -15.82 -3.71
CA PRO A 343 -8.10 -14.63 -3.12
C PRO A 343 -8.61 -13.30 -3.70
N ALA A 344 -9.20 -13.32 -4.91
CA ALA A 344 -9.82 -12.16 -5.55
C ALA A 344 -11.30 -11.97 -5.18
N GLY A 345 -11.98 -12.96 -4.61
CA GLY A 345 -13.44 -13.00 -4.42
C GLY A 345 -13.96 -11.85 -3.56
N ARG A 346 -13.33 -11.58 -2.41
CA ARG A 346 -13.72 -10.45 -1.54
C ARG A 346 -13.55 -9.09 -2.22
N ARG A 347 -12.49 -8.92 -3.04
CA ARG A 347 -12.26 -7.70 -3.81
C ARG A 347 -13.27 -7.55 -4.95
N ALA A 348 -13.64 -8.66 -5.58
CA ALA A 348 -14.72 -8.69 -6.58
C ALA A 348 -16.07 -8.33 -5.95
N ALA A 349 -16.35 -8.78 -4.73
CA ALA A 349 -17.57 -8.40 -4.00
C ALA A 349 -17.67 -6.88 -3.76
N LEU A 350 -16.54 -6.23 -3.46
CA LEU A 350 -16.45 -4.77 -3.37
C LEU A 350 -16.64 -4.10 -4.74
N GLY A 351 -15.98 -4.60 -5.79
CA GLY A 351 -16.15 -4.14 -7.17
C GLY A 351 -17.62 -4.24 -7.65
N LEU A 352 -18.31 -5.33 -7.31
CA LEU A 352 -19.74 -5.52 -7.62
C LEU A 352 -20.62 -4.41 -7.03
N GLN A 353 -20.32 -3.92 -5.83
CA GLN A 353 -21.08 -2.83 -5.24
C GLN A 353 -20.83 -1.50 -5.95
N GLY A 354 -19.58 -1.23 -6.36
CA GLY A 354 -19.24 -0.09 -7.21
C GLY A 354 -19.97 -0.14 -8.56
N ASN A 355 -19.96 -1.31 -9.20
CA ASN A 355 -20.68 -1.57 -10.44
C ASN A 355 -22.18 -1.32 -10.31
N ALA A 356 -22.79 -1.92 -9.28
CA ALA A 356 -24.21 -1.83 -9.01
C ALA A 356 -24.62 -0.38 -8.75
N TYR A 357 -23.81 0.39 -8.01
CA TYR A 357 -24.04 1.82 -7.82
C TYR A 357 -24.04 2.58 -9.16
N ARG A 358 -23.04 2.37 -10.01
CA ARG A 358 -22.96 3.02 -11.35
C ARG A 358 -24.15 2.68 -12.26
N ARG A 359 -24.74 1.49 -12.11
CA ARG A 359 -25.94 1.05 -12.83
C ARG A 359 -27.24 1.62 -12.21
N ALA A 360 -27.25 1.85 -10.89
CA ALA A 360 -28.40 2.38 -10.17
C ALA A 360 -28.66 3.88 -10.42
N LEU A 361 -27.66 4.65 -10.88
CA LEU A 361 -27.75 6.10 -11.14
C LEU A 361 -28.57 6.52 -12.38
N GLY A 362 -29.16 5.55 -13.10
CA GLY A 362 -29.95 5.82 -14.30
C GLY A 362 -29.16 6.50 -15.44
N PRO A 363 -29.85 6.95 -16.52
CA PRO A 363 -29.20 7.52 -17.71
C PRO A 363 -28.63 8.92 -17.48
N ALA A 364 -29.16 9.66 -16.50
CA ALA A 364 -28.75 11.02 -16.21
C ALA A 364 -27.56 11.11 -15.24
N HIS A 365 -27.10 9.96 -14.73
CA HIS A 365 -25.90 9.80 -13.90
C HIS A 365 -25.86 10.75 -12.70
N ASN A 366 -27.00 10.96 -12.07
CA ASN A 366 -27.13 11.85 -10.93
C ASN A 366 -28.08 11.28 -9.88
N CYS A 367 -27.95 11.78 -8.67
CA CYS A 367 -28.73 11.37 -7.51
C CYS A 367 -30.00 12.20 -7.32
N LYS A 368 -30.62 12.68 -8.40
CA LYS A 368 -31.87 13.45 -8.29
C LYS A 368 -33.04 12.54 -7.91
N PRO A 369 -34.07 13.08 -7.24
CA PRO A 369 -35.30 12.34 -6.99
C PRO A 369 -35.89 11.77 -8.30
N GLY A 370 -36.27 10.49 -8.28
CA GLY A 370 -36.88 9.80 -9.42
C GLY A 370 -35.91 9.35 -10.52
N THR A 371 -34.60 9.61 -10.42
CA THR A 371 -33.61 9.18 -11.43
C THR A 371 -32.83 7.93 -11.05
N VAL A 372 -32.97 7.47 -9.79
CA VAL A 372 -32.19 6.36 -9.22
C VAL A 372 -33.05 5.13 -8.92
N ARG A 373 -32.42 3.95 -8.92
CA ARG A 373 -33.06 2.68 -8.54
C ARG A 373 -32.99 2.47 -7.02
N SER A 374 -34.04 2.87 -6.30
CA SER A 374 -34.06 2.90 -4.82
C SER A 374 -33.75 1.54 -4.16
N GLY A 375 -34.36 0.45 -4.65
CA GLY A 375 -34.14 -0.90 -4.12
C GLY A 375 -32.70 -1.38 -4.27
N GLU A 376 -32.05 -1.07 -5.40
CA GLU A 376 -30.64 -1.40 -5.63
C GLU A 376 -29.74 -0.60 -4.67
N LEU A 377 -29.96 0.72 -4.53
CA LEU A 377 -29.16 1.55 -3.62
C LEU A 377 -29.24 1.11 -2.16
N ALA A 378 -30.41 0.64 -1.69
CA ALA A 378 -30.56 0.11 -0.34
C ALA A 378 -29.77 -1.20 -0.13
N GLN A 379 -29.77 -2.10 -1.11
CA GLN A 379 -28.99 -3.35 -1.06
C GLN A 379 -27.49 -3.07 -1.09
N ILE A 380 -27.05 -2.13 -1.94
CA ILE A 380 -25.65 -1.72 -2.05
C ILE A 380 -25.16 -1.14 -0.71
N SER A 381 -25.95 -0.25 -0.09
CA SER A 381 -25.65 0.30 1.23
C SER A 381 -25.43 -0.79 2.28
N GLN A 382 -26.35 -1.75 2.36
CA GLN A 382 -26.25 -2.86 3.30
C GLN A 382 -25.00 -3.71 3.04
N ALA A 383 -24.72 -4.04 1.79
CA ALA A 383 -23.54 -4.83 1.40
C ALA A 383 -22.23 -4.11 1.73
N LEU A 384 -22.13 -2.81 1.41
CA LEU A 384 -20.95 -2.01 1.75
C LEU A 384 -20.77 -1.86 3.26
N GLY A 385 -21.87 -1.75 4.02
CA GLY A 385 -21.82 -1.75 5.49
C GLY A 385 -21.30 -3.07 6.09
N ALA A 386 -21.53 -4.20 5.42
CA ALA A 386 -20.95 -5.49 5.80
C ALA A 386 -19.46 -5.57 5.41
N LEU A 387 -19.11 -5.19 4.17
CA LEU A 387 -17.73 -5.20 3.68
C LEU A 387 -16.81 -4.25 4.47
N ALA A 388 -17.30 -3.08 4.86
CA ALA A 388 -16.53 -2.14 5.70
C ALA A 388 -16.13 -2.72 7.07
N LYS A 389 -16.79 -3.80 7.51
CA LYS A 389 -16.51 -4.50 8.78
C LYS A 389 -15.87 -5.87 8.57
N ASP A 390 -15.64 -6.26 7.31
CA ASP A 390 -15.12 -7.58 6.96
C ASP A 390 -13.61 -7.64 7.23
N ARG A 391 -13.21 -8.41 8.24
CA ARG A 391 -11.81 -8.56 8.65
C ARG A 391 -10.96 -9.33 7.65
N GLU A 392 -11.57 -9.97 6.66
CA GLU A 392 -10.86 -10.67 5.59
C GLU A 392 -10.47 -9.73 4.43
N LEU A 393 -11.07 -8.53 4.37
CA LEU A 393 -10.59 -7.48 3.48
C LEU A 393 -9.33 -6.80 4.06
N THR A 394 -8.48 -6.33 3.15
CA THR A 394 -7.35 -5.46 3.53
C THR A 394 -7.87 -4.16 4.14
N GLU A 395 -7.02 -3.46 4.91
CA GLU A 395 -7.38 -2.16 5.50
C GLU A 395 -7.83 -1.16 4.43
N LEU A 396 -7.12 -1.10 3.28
CA LEU A 396 -7.53 -0.29 2.13
C LEU A 396 -8.88 -0.72 1.55
N GLY A 397 -9.16 -2.03 1.49
CA GLY A 397 -10.46 -2.55 1.04
C GLY A 397 -11.61 -2.15 1.97
N GLN A 398 -11.41 -2.21 3.28
CA GLN A 398 -12.39 -1.76 4.28
C GLN A 398 -12.62 -0.24 4.19
N LEU A 399 -11.55 0.54 4.02
CA LEU A 399 -11.65 1.99 3.83
C LEU A 399 -12.39 2.33 2.53
N LYS A 400 -12.10 1.64 1.42
CA LYS A 400 -12.82 1.82 0.15
C LYS A 400 -14.30 1.48 0.32
N ALA A 401 -14.65 0.38 0.99
CA ALA A 401 -16.03 0.04 1.30
C ALA A 401 -16.73 1.13 2.12
N THR A 402 -16.02 1.72 3.09
CA THR A 402 -16.51 2.83 3.92
C THR A 402 -16.75 4.11 3.11
N VAL A 403 -15.83 4.49 2.22
CA VAL A 403 -16.01 5.66 1.34
C VAL A 403 -17.15 5.44 0.35
N ASN A 404 -17.23 4.25 -0.26
CA ASN A 404 -18.32 3.91 -1.17
C ASN A 404 -19.67 3.88 -0.44
N LEU A 405 -19.72 3.46 0.83
CA LEU A 405 -20.92 3.55 1.65
C LEU A 405 -21.35 5.02 1.82
N ALA A 406 -20.41 5.91 2.14
CA ALA A 406 -20.69 7.34 2.22
C ALA A 406 -21.24 7.90 0.91
N GLN A 407 -20.70 7.47 -0.24
CA GLN A 407 -21.17 7.87 -1.56
C GLN A 407 -22.62 7.43 -1.80
N VAL A 408 -22.92 6.15 -1.52
CA VAL A 408 -24.25 5.58 -1.73
C VAL A 408 -25.27 6.25 -0.81
N GLU A 409 -24.95 6.45 0.46
CA GLU A 409 -25.82 7.18 1.39
C GLU A 409 -26.04 8.63 0.99
N GLN A 410 -24.98 9.34 0.59
CA GLN A 410 -25.11 10.70 0.07
C GLN A 410 -26.06 10.74 -1.13
N CYS A 411 -25.99 9.73 -2.01
CA CYS A 411 -26.90 9.62 -3.15
C CYS A 411 -28.35 9.38 -2.71
N ARG A 412 -28.57 8.46 -1.75
CA ARG A 412 -29.90 8.16 -1.21
C ARG A 412 -30.53 9.38 -0.51
N ILE A 413 -29.74 10.15 0.24
CA ILE A 413 -30.17 11.42 0.86
C ILE A 413 -30.54 12.43 -0.22
N THR A 414 -29.66 12.65 -1.19
CA THR A 414 -29.88 13.62 -2.29
C THR A 414 -31.12 13.28 -3.12
N ALA A 415 -31.39 11.99 -3.31
CA ALA A 415 -32.56 11.51 -4.03
C ALA A 415 -33.87 11.52 -3.19
N GLY A 416 -33.80 11.93 -1.92
CA GLY A 416 -34.95 11.96 -1.01
C GLY A 416 -35.46 10.58 -0.59
N LEU A 417 -34.62 9.53 -0.71
CA LEU A 417 -34.99 8.16 -0.37
C LEU A 417 -34.87 7.85 1.12
N VAL A 418 -33.98 8.58 1.81
CA VAL A 418 -33.74 8.46 3.25
C VAL A 418 -33.50 9.85 3.84
N THR A 419 -33.78 9.98 5.13
CA THR A 419 -33.32 11.13 5.91
C THR A 419 -31.85 10.97 6.25
N ASP A 420 -31.15 12.09 6.37
CA ASP A 420 -29.78 12.11 6.88
C ASP A 420 -29.73 11.69 8.35
N ASP A 421 -29.07 10.57 8.64
CA ASP A 421 -28.92 9.99 9.98
C ASP A 421 -27.47 10.09 10.51
N GLY A 422 -26.62 10.87 9.83
CA GLY A 422 -25.21 11.01 10.17
C GLY A 422 -24.32 9.85 9.71
N THR A 423 -24.81 8.95 8.85
CA THR A 423 -23.98 7.85 8.30
C THR A 423 -22.88 8.40 7.39
N VAL A 424 -23.15 9.43 6.59
CA VAL A 424 -22.16 10.05 5.69
C VAL A 424 -21.00 10.63 6.49
N GLU A 425 -21.28 11.42 7.54
CA GLU A 425 -20.23 12.03 8.36
C GLU A 425 -19.42 11.01 9.15
N ARG A 426 -20.06 9.96 9.69
CA ARG A 426 -19.33 8.88 10.39
C ARG A 426 -18.39 8.15 9.44
N ALA A 427 -18.82 7.85 8.23
CA ALA A 427 -17.99 7.19 7.23
C ALA A 427 -16.82 8.09 6.79
N VAL A 428 -17.08 9.36 6.49
CA VAL A 428 -16.03 10.35 6.17
C VAL A 428 -15.04 10.52 7.32
N ALA A 429 -15.52 10.62 8.57
CA ALA A 429 -14.66 10.76 9.74
C ALA A 429 -13.78 9.53 9.97
N THR A 430 -14.32 8.32 9.73
CA THR A 430 -13.56 7.07 9.81
C THR A 430 -12.41 7.08 8.81
N VAL A 431 -12.67 7.54 7.58
CA VAL A 431 -11.67 7.60 6.52
C VAL A 431 -10.62 8.65 6.85
N ARG A 432 -11.00 9.87 7.29
CA ARG A 432 -10.05 10.91 7.73
C ARG A 432 -9.14 10.48 8.89
N ALA A 433 -9.63 9.63 9.77
CA ALA A 433 -8.88 9.14 10.92
C ALA A 433 -7.95 7.96 10.57
N ALA A 434 -8.05 7.43 9.35
CA ALA A 434 -7.22 6.32 8.92
C ALA A 434 -5.76 6.75 8.76
N PRO A 435 -4.79 5.88 9.07
CA PRO A 435 -3.37 6.18 8.84
C PRO A 435 -3.08 6.45 7.37
N ASP A 436 -2.20 7.42 7.10
CA ASP A 436 -1.65 7.63 5.77
C ASP A 436 -0.78 6.43 5.38
N THR A 437 -1.33 5.59 4.50
CA THR A 437 -0.70 4.41 3.93
C THR A 437 -0.66 4.56 2.41
N THR A 438 0.28 3.90 1.75
CA THR A 438 0.40 3.97 0.29
C THR A 438 -0.93 3.56 -0.37
N GLY A 439 -1.60 4.51 -1.03
CA GLY A 439 -2.93 4.32 -1.64
C GLY A 439 -4.12 4.94 -0.88
N SER A 440 -3.97 5.36 0.38
CA SER A 440 -5.08 5.95 1.16
C SER A 440 -5.40 7.41 0.76
N ALA A 441 -4.43 8.15 0.20
CA ALA A 441 -4.60 9.55 -0.17
C ALA A 441 -5.76 9.78 -1.18
N ALA A 442 -5.93 8.88 -2.15
CA ALA A 442 -7.05 8.93 -3.10
C ALA A 442 -8.39 8.72 -2.39
N LEU A 443 -8.45 7.82 -1.39
CA LEU A 443 -9.64 7.58 -0.59
C LEU A 443 -9.96 8.79 0.32
N HIS A 444 -8.94 9.42 0.91
CA HIS A 444 -9.09 10.66 1.67
C HIS A 444 -9.65 11.78 0.80
N ALA A 445 -9.05 12.01 -0.38
CA ALA A 445 -9.53 13.01 -1.34
C ALA A 445 -10.99 12.75 -1.75
N PHE A 446 -11.34 11.49 -2.00
CA PHE A 446 -12.70 11.12 -2.38
C PHE A 446 -13.69 11.31 -1.23
N ALA A 447 -13.32 10.96 0.01
CA ALA A 447 -14.13 11.23 1.20
C ALA A 447 -14.37 12.73 1.43
N GLU A 448 -13.36 13.57 1.20
CA GLU A 448 -13.50 15.04 1.24
C GLU A 448 -14.48 15.54 0.17
N SER A 449 -14.46 14.97 -1.03
CA SER A 449 -15.42 15.35 -2.07
C SER A 449 -16.86 15.00 -1.69
N ILE A 450 -17.09 13.85 -1.04
CA ILE A 450 -18.41 13.45 -0.54
C ILE A 450 -18.85 14.40 0.58
N ALA A 451 -17.95 14.74 1.50
CA ALA A 451 -18.21 15.72 2.55
C ALA A 451 -18.58 17.10 1.98
N ALA A 452 -17.95 17.50 0.87
CA ALA A 452 -18.26 18.74 0.18
C ALA A 452 -19.68 18.76 -0.39
N ILE A 453 -20.06 17.70 -1.12
CA ILE A 453 -21.43 17.55 -1.66
C ILE A 453 -22.46 17.49 -0.54
N HIS A 454 -22.15 16.78 0.55
CA HIS A 454 -23.03 16.68 1.71
C HIS A 454 -23.24 18.05 2.39
N ALA A 455 -22.17 18.81 2.63
CA ALA A 455 -22.24 20.15 3.19
C ALA A 455 -23.06 21.09 2.29
N TYR A 456 -22.86 21.03 0.97
CA TYR A 456 -23.64 21.79 0.01
C TYR A 456 -25.14 21.44 0.08
N GLY A 457 -25.48 20.15 0.17
CA GLY A 457 -26.86 19.68 0.30
C GLY A 457 -27.58 20.19 1.56
N ARG A 458 -26.84 20.51 2.62
CA ARG A 458 -27.37 21.13 3.86
C ARG A 458 -27.38 22.65 3.84
N GLY A 459 -26.96 23.28 2.74
CA GLY A 459 -26.87 24.73 2.60
C GLY A 459 -25.61 25.36 3.19
N ASP A 460 -24.63 24.57 3.65
CA ASP A 460 -23.35 25.09 4.14
C ASP A 460 -22.33 25.20 3.00
N LEU A 461 -22.47 26.27 2.23
CA LEU A 461 -21.60 26.55 1.08
C LEU A 461 -20.14 26.82 1.49
N ALA A 462 -19.90 27.34 2.70
CA ALA A 462 -18.55 27.61 3.19
C ALA A 462 -17.81 26.29 3.50
N ALA A 463 -18.46 25.35 4.19
CA ALA A 463 -17.90 24.03 4.40
C ALA A 463 -17.75 23.24 3.09
N ALA A 464 -18.70 23.35 2.16
CA ALA A 464 -18.59 22.72 0.84
C ALA A 464 -17.30 23.15 0.10
N ILE A 465 -17.04 24.46 0.03
CA ILE A 465 -15.81 25.01 -0.58
C ILE A 465 -14.56 24.56 0.18
N LYS A 466 -14.59 24.52 1.51
CA LYS A 466 -13.46 24.03 2.33
C LYS A 466 -13.11 22.59 2.00
N HIS A 467 -14.12 21.71 1.97
CA HIS A 467 -13.93 20.28 1.72
C HIS A 467 -13.50 19.99 0.28
N ILE A 468 -14.06 20.65 -0.72
CA ILE A 468 -13.64 20.40 -2.12
C ILE A 468 -12.21 20.87 -2.39
N ARG A 469 -11.75 21.94 -1.72
CA ARG A 469 -10.33 22.34 -1.77
C ARG A 469 -9.41 21.27 -1.16
N ALA A 470 -9.82 20.65 -0.06
CA ALA A 470 -9.08 19.53 0.53
C ALA A 470 -9.05 18.33 -0.42
N ALA A 471 -10.16 17.99 -1.08
CA ALA A 471 -10.19 16.95 -2.11
C ALA A 471 -9.19 17.24 -3.25
N ILE A 472 -9.21 18.46 -3.81
CA ILE A 472 -8.32 18.90 -4.89
C ILE A 472 -6.84 18.84 -4.49
N ALA A 473 -6.52 19.17 -3.23
CA ALA A 473 -5.13 19.16 -2.75
C ALA A 473 -4.51 17.75 -2.75
N HIS A 474 -5.33 16.71 -2.57
CA HIS A 474 -4.87 15.33 -2.39
C HIS A 474 -5.22 14.39 -3.55
N GLY A 475 -6.16 14.76 -4.44
CA GLY A 475 -6.50 13.94 -5.60
C GLY A 475 -5.47 13.99 -6.72
N GLN A 476 -5.32 12.87 -7.42
CA GLN A 476 -4.40 12.74 -8.55
C GLN A 476 -5.09 12.48 -9.89
N ASP A 477 -6.31 11.91 -9.89
CA ASP A 477 -7.03 11.65 -11.13
C ASP A 477 -7.47 12.94 -11.83
N LEU A 478 -7.09 13.06 -13.12
CA LEU A 478 -7.29 14.27 -13.91
C LEU A 478 -8.78 14.56 -14.14
N VAL A 479 -9.58 13.53 -14.43
CA VAL A 479 -11.01 13.68 -14.71
C VAL A 479 -11.76 14.09 -13.44
N GLN A 480 -11.47 13.45 -12.32
CA GLN A 480 -12.08 13.75 -11.04
C GLN A 480 -11.66 15.12 -10.51
N ARG A 481 -10.37 15.49 -10.63
CA ARG A 481 -9.91 16.86 -10.32
C ARG A 481 -10.63 17.90 -11.16
N ALA A 482 -10.84 17.66 -12.45
CA ALA A 482 -11.60 18.58 -13.28
C ALA A 482 -13.03 18.79 -12.77
N VAL A 483 -13.72 17.72 -12.38
CA VAL A 483 -15.06 17.80 -11.79
C VAL A 483 -15.03 18.60 -10.49
N TRP A 484 -14.05 18.35 -9.62
CA TRP A 484 -13.92 19.07 -8.34
C TRP A 484 -13.61 20.54 -8.50
N HIS A 485 -12.71 20.89 -9.43
CA HIS A 485 -12.45 22.29 -9.80
C HIS A 485 -13.70 22.95 -10.39
N GLY A 486 -14.48 22.23 -11.20
CA GLY A 486 -15.78 22.70 -11.70
C GLY A 486 -16.78 22.99 -10.57
N LEU A 487 -16.88 22.11 -9.57
CA LEU A 487 -17.72 22.34 -8.38
C LEU A 487 -17.24 23.56 -7.57
N LEU A 488 -15.93 23.67 -7.34
CA LEU A 488 -15.33 24.83 -6.68
C LEU A 488 -15.67 26.12 -7.43
N ALA A 489 -15.56 26.11 -8.75
CA ALA A 489 -15.93 27.24 -9.59
C ALA A 489 -17.39 27.63 -9.40
N SER A 490 -18.33 26.72 -9.64
CA SER A 490 -19.76 26.98 -9.55
C SER A 490 -20.16 27.52 -8.16
N TRP A 491 -19.61 26.94 -7.10
CA TRP A 491 -19.90 27.35 -5.72
C TRP A 491 -19.28 28.71 -5.36
N SER A 492 -18.07 29.01 -5.83
CA SER A 492 -17.46 30.34 -5.67
C SER A 492 -18.23 31.41 -6.44
N LEU A 493 -18.63 31.12 -7.68
CA LEU A 493 -19.44 32.02 -8.51
C LEU A 493 -20.82 32.30 -7.89
N ALA A 494 -21.43 31.29 -7.24
CA ALA A 494 -22.68 31.48 -6.49
C ALA A 494 -22.53 32.46 -5.30
N ARG A 495 -21.30 32.63 -4.77
CA ARG A 495 -20.96 33.61 -3.73
C ARG A 495 -20.49 34.96 -4.29
N CYS A 496 -20.53 35.16 -5.60
CA CYS A 496 -19.93 36.31 -6.26
C CYS A 496 -18.41 36.46 -6.05
N ASP A 497 -17.72 35.37 -5.72
CA ASP A 497 -16.25 35.29 -5.76
C ASP A 497 -15.80 34.96 -7.18
N LEU A 498 -15.83 35.97 -8.05
CA LEU A 498 -15.51 35.85 -9.47
C LEU A 498 -14.05 35.46 -9.73
N GLU A 499 -13.12 35.88 -8.86
CA GLU A 499 -11.69 35.57 -9.00
C GLU A 499 -11.43 34.08 -8.79
N THR A 500 -11.86 33.53 -7.63
CA THR A 500 -11.74 32.09 -7.38
C THR A 500 -12.52 31.30 -8.42
N GLY A 501 -13.72 31.76 -8.79
CA GLY A 501 -14.57 31.12 -9.79
C GLY A 501 -13.87 30.94 -11.13
N ARG A 502 -13.31 32.01 -11.69
CA ARG A 502 -12.58 31.97 -12.98
C ARG A 502 -11.34 31.08 -12.91
N THR A 503 -10.53 31.21 -11.86
CA THR A 503 -9.32 30.40 -11.69
C THR A 503 -9.68 28.91 -11.62
N ALA A 504 -10.70 28.54 -10.84
CA ALA A 504 -11.14 27.16 -10.73
C ALA A 504 -11.73 26.62 -12.04
N GLN A 505 -12.44 27.42 -12.84
CA GLN A 505 -12.89 26.98 -14.17
C GLN A 505 -11.70 26.71 -15.11
N GLN A 506 -10.71 27.60 -15.12
CA GLN A 506 -9.51 27.43 -15.94
C GLN A 506 -8.74 26.17 -15.52
N ASP A 507 -8.58 25.95 -14.21
CA ASP A 507 -7.97 24.73 -13.69
C ASP A 507 -8.75 23.48 -14.11
N ALA A 508 -10.08 23.50 -14.03
CA ALA A 508 -10.91 22.39 -14.48
C ALA A 508 -10.69 22.06 -15.97
N LEU A 509 -10.61 23.09 -16.82
CA LEU A 509 -10.33 22.93 -18.26
C LEU A 509 -8.91 22.43 -18.52
N ASN A 510 -7.92 22.88 -17.75
CA ASN A 510 -6.53 22.39 -17.84
C ASN A 510 -6.45 20.91 -17.49
N GLN A 511 -7.14 20.48 -16.42
CA GLN A 511 -7.22 19.07 -16.03
C GLN A 511 -7.93 18.22 -17.09
N LEU A 512 -9.02 18.70 -17.70
CA LEU A 512 -9.69 18.01 -18.81
C LEU A 512 -8.81 17.92 -20.06
N ALA A 513 -8.05 18.96 -20.38
CA ALA A 513 -7.12 18.94 -21.51
C ALA A 513 -6.01 17.91 -21.28
N ALA A 514 -5.47 17.83 -20.06
CA ALA A 514 -4.51 16.79 -19.69
C ALA A 514 -5.13 15.39 -19.75
N ALA A 515 -6.38 15.23 -19.27
CA ALA A 515 -7.12 13.97 -19.37
C ALA A 515 -7.38 13.54 -20.82
N GLU A 516 -7.69 14.50 -21.71
CA GLU A 516 -7.85 14.25 -23.15
C GLU A 516 -6.52 13.81 -23.78
N GLN A 517 -5.41 14.49 -23.48
CA GLN A 517 -4.08 14.11 -23.96
C GLN A 517 -3.67 12.72 -23.48
N ALA A 518 -4.10 12.33 -22.28
CA ALA A 518 -3.91 11.01 -21.72
C ALA A 518 -4.92 9.96 -22.22
N GLY A 519 -5.87 10.31 -23.11
CA GLY A 519 -6.88 9.37 -23.61
C GLY A 519 -8.03 9.03 -22.64
N ARG A 520 -8.07 9.69 -21.47
CA ARG A 520 -9.08 9.48 -20.41
C ARG A 520 -10.37 10.29 -20.59
N ALA A 521 -10.35 11.30 -21.45
CA ALA A 521 -11.53 12.12 -21.75
C ALA A 521 -11.69 12.34 -23.25
N SER A 522 -12.93 12.35 -23.75
CA SER A 522 -13.18 12.63 -25.16
C SER A 522 -13.15 14.13 -25.46
N THR A 523 -12.69 14.51 -26.66
CA THR A 523 -12.76 15.89 -27.15
C THR A 523 -14.19 16.45 -27.13
N LYS A 524 -15.20 15.58 -27.28
CA LYS A 524 -16.62 15.96 -27.19
C LYS A 524 -16.98 16.39 -25.77
N LEU A 525 -16.57 15.62 -24.76
CA LEU A 525 -16.80 15.95 -23.34
C LEU A 525 -16.14 17.28 -22.97
N ARG A 526 -14.87 17.49 -23.36
CA ARG A 526 -14.18 18.76 -23.10
C ARG A 526 -14.95 19.96 -23.65
N ARG A 527 -15.36 19.89 -24.92
CA ARG A 527 -16.14 20.98 -25.57
C ARG A 527 -17.46 21.25 -24.87
N GLN A 528 -18.17 20.21 -24.42
CA GLN A 528 -19.43 20.38 -23.69
C GLN A 528 -19.21 21.12 -22.36
N ILE A 529 -18.17 20.75 -21.60
CA ILE A 529 -17.86 21.38 -20.32
C ILE A 529 -17.38 22.82 -20.51
N GLU A 530 -16.54 23.08 -21.51
CA GLU A 530 -16.08 24.43 -21.86
C GLU A 530 -17.25 25.38 -22.15
N GLN A 531 -18.23 24.92 -22.94
CA GLN A 531 -19.44 25.70 -23.22
C GLN A 531 -20.30 25.94 -21.96
N ALA A 532 -20.45 24.93 -21.11
CA ALA A 532 -21.20 25.04 -19.86
C ALA A 532 -20.56 26.05 -18.90
N PHE A 533 -19.23 25.97 -18.70
CA PHE A 533 -18.49 26.90 -17.84
C PHE A 533 -18.53 28.34 -18.37
N ALA A 534 -18.39 28.53 -19.69
CA ALA A 534 -18.50 29.86 -20.31
C ALA A 534 -19.90 30.46 -20.17
N ALA A 535 -20.97 29.64 -20.17
CA ALA A 535 -22.32 30.11 -19.91
C ALA A 535 -22.52 30.48 -18.43
N GLU A 536 -22.08 29.63 -17.51
CA GLU A 536 -22.19 29.88 -16.06
C GLU A 536 -21.41 31.12 -15.64
N LEU A 537 -20.19 31.32 -16.16
CA LEU A 537 -19.38 32.49 -15.85
C LEU A 537 -20.06 33.78 -16.30
N ARG A 538 -20.56 33.83 -17.55
CA ARG A 538 -21.28 35.00 -18.05
C ARG A 538 -22.49 35.34 -17.18
N GLN A 539 -23.27 34.33 -16.81
CA GLN A 539 -24.43 34.52 -15.95
C GLN A 539 -24.03 35.02 -14.54
N ALA A 540 -22.92 34.52 -13.99
CA ALA A 540 -22.40 34.99 -12.72
C ALA A 540 -21.87 36.43 -12.81
N GLU A 541 -21.19 36.80 -13.90
CA GLU A 541 -20.71 38.15 -14.16
C GLU A 541 -21.85 39.15 -14.32
N GLU A 542 -22.92 38.80 -15.03
CA GLU A 542 -24.13 39.63 -15.12
C GLU A 542 -24.77 39.84 -13.75
N ARG A 543 -24.94 38.75 -12.99
CA ARG A 543 -25.57 38.79 -11.65
C ARG A 543 -24.75 39.54 -10.62
N CYS A 544 -23.44 39.32 -10.57
CA CYS A 544 -22.55 39.86 -9.54
C CYS A 544 -21.91 41.19 -9.96
N GLY A 545 -21.82 41.47 -11.26
CA GLY A 545 -21.37 42.75 -11.81
C GLY A 545 -22.41 43.87 -11.64
N ALA A 546 -23.70 43.52 -11.54
CA ALA A 546 -24.78 44.45 -11.19
C ALA A 546 -24.82 44.83 -9.69
N VAL A 547 -23.97 44.23 -8.85
CA VAL A 547 -23.88 44.47 -7.39
C VAL A 547 -22.68 45.37 -7.03
N ARG A 548 -22.10 46.07 -8.01
CA ARG A 548 -21.07 47.09 -7.77
C ARG A 548 -21.67 48.45 -7.47
#